data_AF-A0A497PGC1-F1
#
_entry.id   AF-A0A497PGC1-F1
#
_cell.length_a   1.000
_cell.length_b   1.000
_cell.length_c   1.000
_cell.angle_alpha   90.00
_cell.angle_beta   90.00
_cell.angle_gamma   90.00
#
_symmetry.space_group_name_H-M   'P 1'
#
loop_
_entity.id
_entity.type
_entity.pdbx_description
1 polymer ?
#
loop_
_entity_poly.entity_id
_entity_poly.type
_entity_poly.pdbx_seq_one_letter_code
_entity_poly.pdbx_strand_id
1 'polypeptide(L)'
;MTLCLKYSALNKKVGRDLKIGLTTKPLQTQYNSDPYMRKCYEVDRESDVMYIPLAQWGTLWDEFPSSEDEYSKTNMKFNGKLFTKDTDPSGRKRDQDVVFKEAVSKLKEKHSCFIAAVTGFGKTVQGTCLASYFKLKTAILCHSDIIKQQWKEEFERFTNAKVQIVRGKKPLDPKAD
;
A
#
# COMPACT_ATOMS: atom_id res chain seq x y z
N MET A 1 3.87 8.91 1.65
CA MET A 1 5.14 9.00 2.40
C MET A 1 6.25 9.08 1.38
N THR A 2 7.01 10.17 1.40
CA THR A 2 8.01 10.49 0.39
C THR A 2 9.37 10.35 1.04
N LEU A 3 10.33 9.82 0.31
CA LEU A 3 11.67 9.62 0.81
C LEU A 3 12.57 10.76 0.33
N CYS A 4 13.40 11.28 1.24
CA CYS A 4 14.27 12.43 0.97
C CYS A 4 15.74 12.00 0.90
N LEU A 5 16.41 12.40 -0.17
CA LEU A 5 17.84 12.19 -0.38
C LEU A 5 18.55 13.53 -0.40
N LYS A 6 19.75 13.61 0.20
CA LYS A 6 20.61 14.77 0.02
C LYS A 6 21.08 14.83 -1.44
N TYR A 7 20.66 15.85 -2.18
CA TYR A 7 20.79 15.88 -3.63
C TYR A 7 22.25 16.02 -4.08
N SER A 8 23.02 16.90 -3.44
CA SER A 8 24.45 17.09 -3.70
C SER A 8 25.31 15.85 -3.42
N ALA A 9 24.86 14.98 -2.52
CA ALA A 9 25.57 13.76 -2.15
C ALA A 9 25.35 12.60 -3.14
N LEU A 10 24.38 12.72 -4.05
CA LEU A 10 24.10 11.66 -5.02
C LEU A 10 25.22 11.56 -6.06
N ASN A 11 25.71 10.34 -6.27
CA ASN A 11 26.56 10.03 -7.41
C ASN A 11 25.84 10.44 -8.71
N LYS A 12 26.54 11.12 -9.62
CA LYS A 12 25.97 11.59 -10.91
C LYS A 12 25.26 10.48 -11.70
N LYS A 13 25.82 9.27 -11.73
CA LYS A 13 25.21 8.11 -12.39
C LYS A 13 23.89 7.72 -11.70
N VAL A 14 23.93 7.51 -10.38
CA VAL A 14 22.74 7.15 -9.58
C VAL A 14 21.64 8.20 -9.72
N GLY A 15 21.99 9.49 -9.60
CA GLY A 15 21.04 10.59 -9.75
C GLY A 15 20.44 10.68 -11.16
N ARG A 16 21.20 10.30 -12.20
CA ARG A 16 20.68 10.20 -13.58
C ARG A 16 19.73 9.01 -13.72
N ASP A 17 20.12 7.84 -13.24
CA ASP A 17 19.36 6.60 -13.35
C ASP A 17 18.02 6.72 -12.61
N LEU A 18 18.01 7.31 -11.40
CA LEU A 18 16.78 7.63 -10.66
C LEU A 18 15.86 8.55 -11.46
N LYS A 19 16.38 9.64 -12.03
CA LYS A 19 15.55 10.58 -12.81
C LYS A 19 14.96 9.92 -14.04
N ILE A 20 15.70 9.06 -14.73
CA ILE A 20 15.21 8.33 -15.90
C ILE A 20 14.12 7.34 -15.46
N GLY A 21 14.38 6.51 -14.46
CA GLY A 21 13.42 5.51 -13.97
C GLY A 21 12.15 6.11 -13.35
N LEU A 22 12.25 7.30 -12.78
CA LEU A 22 11.13 8.05 -12.20
C LEU A 22 10.52 9.06 -13.17
N THR A 23 10.80 8.97 -14.47
CA THR A 23 10.15 9.77 -15.49
C THR A 23 9.34 8.86 -16.41
N THR A 24 8.07 9.18 -16.63
CA THR A 24 7.21 8.44 -17.56
C THR A 24 6.53 9.39 -18.53
N LYS A 25 6.54 9.06 -19.82
CA LYS A 25 5.73 9.72 -20.84
C LYS A 25 4.58 8.78 -21.20
N PRO A 26 3.31 9.16 -20.95
CA PRO A 26 2.18 8.36 -21.37
C PRO A 26 2.20 8.12 -22.89
N LEU A 27 1.54 7.05 -23.34
CA LEU A 27 1.35 6.80 -24.76
C LEU A 27 0.51 7.93 -25.38
N GLN A 28 0.89 8.33 -26.59
CA GLN A 28 0.07 9.24 -27.40
C GLN A 28 -1.26 8.55 -27.73
N THR A 29 -2.35 9.29 -27.66
CA THR A 29 -3.69 8.78 -27.99
C THR A 29 -4.40 9.74 -28.94
N GLN A 30 -5.52 9.32 -29.52
CA GLN A 30 -6.36 10.20 -30.33
C GLN A 30 -6.89 11.43 -29.55
N TYR A 31 -6.97 11.33 -28.22
CA TYR A 31 -7.41 12.43 -27.34
C TYR A 31 -6.25 13.29 -26.81
N ASN A 32 -5.02 12.84 -26.97
CA ASN A 32 -3.83 13.55 -26.50
C ASN A 32 -2.63 13.23 -27.40
N SER A 33 -2.37 14.14 -28.33
CA SER A 33 -1.30 14.04 -29.32
C SER A 33 0.09 14.35 -28.75
N ASP A 34 0.19 15.06 -27.63
CA ASP A 34 1.46 15.29 -26.94
C ASP A 34 1.30 15.12 -25.43
N PRO A 35 1.30 13.87 -24.94
CA PRO A 35 1.11 13.61 -23.53
C PRO A 35 2.27 14.17 -22.70
N TYR A 36 1.92 14.97 -21.70
CA TYR A 36 2.89 15.58 -20.79
C TYR A 36 3.71 14.52 -20.05
N MET A 37 5.03 14.71 -20.07
CA MET A 37 5.99 13.87 -19.35
C MET A 37 5.86 14.06 -17.84
N ARG A 38 5.53 13.00 -17.11
CA ARG A 38 5.39 13.03 -15.64
C ARG A 38 6.72 12.67 -14.98
N LYS A 39 7.15 13.50 -14.05
CA LYS A 39 8.26 13.24 -13.14
C LYS A 39 7.70 12.79 -11.80
N CYS A 40 8.03 11.58 -11.38
CA CYS A 40 7.67 11.01 -10.08
C CYS A 40 8.77 11.30 -9.05
N TYR A 41 9.34 12.50 -9.08
CA TYR A 41 10.33 12.99 -8.13
C TYR A 41 10.29 14.53 -8.12
N GLU A 42 10.79 15.12 -7.05
CA GLU A 42 10.94 16.56 -6.91
C GLU A 42 12.35 16.88 -6.40
N VAL A 43 12.95 17.95 -6.90
CA VAL A 43 14.27 18.41 -6.45
C VAL A 43 14.11 19.81 -5.90
N ASP A 44 14.31 19.94 -4.60
CA ASP A 44 14.43 21.21 -3.92
C ASP A 44 15.92 21.56 -3.81
N ARG A 45 16.35 22.57 -4.58
CA ARG A 45 17.74 23.00 -4.61
C ARG A 45 18.09 23.92 -3.45
N GLU A 46 17.12 24.59 -2.85
CA GLU A 46 17.35 25.47 -1.71
C GLU A 46 17.66 24.63 -0.47
N SER A 47 16.88 23.58 -0.26
CA SER A 47 17.09 22.64 0.86
C SER A 47 18.08 21.51 0.53
N ASP A 48 18.64 21.46 -0.69
CA ASP A 48 19.53 20.40 -1.19
C ASP A 48 18.96 18.98 -1.02
N VAL A 49 17.67 18.80 -1.36
CA VAL A 49 16.99 17.51 -1.24
C VAL A 49 16.29 17.07 -2.53
N MET A 50 16.24 15.76 -2.73
CA MET A 50 15.45 15.10 -3.77
C MET A 50 14.43 14.19 -3.12
N TYR A 51 13.15 14.46 -3.41
CA TYR A 51 12.00 13.69 -2.98
C TYR A 51 11.70 12.60 -4.02
N ILE A 52 11.61 11.35 -3.57
CA ILE A 52 11.29 10.19 -4.42
C ILE A 52 10.26 9.27 -3.77
N PRO A 53 9.61 8.37 -4.55
CA PRO A 53 8.66 7.42 -4.00
C PRO A 53 9.36 6.45 -3.05
N LEU A 54 8.74 6.18 -1.89
CA LEU A 54 9.29 5.24 -0.91
C LEU A 54 9.62 3.88 -1.52
N ALA A 55 8.86 3.41 -2.52
CA ALA A 55 9.10 2.12 -3.20
C ALA A 55 10.50 1.98 -3.84
N GLN A 56 11.24 3.09 -4.01
CA GLN A 56 12.62 3.07 -4.48
C GLN A 56 13.65 2.78 -3.39
N TRP A 57 13.25 2.61 -2.13
CA TRP A 57 14.19 2.44 -1.01
C TRP A 57 15.17 1.29 -1.22
N GLY A 58 14.68 0.14 -1.71
CA GLY A 58 15.50 -1.08 -1.85
C GLY A 58 16.50 -1.05 -3.01
N THR A 59 16.52 0.01 -3.82
CA THR A 59 17.59 0.24 -4.81
C THR A 59 18.68 1.17 -4.27
N LEU A 60 18.45 1.77 -3.11
CA LEU A 60 19.28 2.83 -2.53
C LEU A 60 19.93 2.41 -1.21
N TRP A 61 19.27 1.55 -0.44
CA TRP A 61 19.76 1.04 0.84
C TRP A 61 19.49 -0.45 0.99
N ASP A 62 20.30 -1.09 1.82
CA ASP A 62 20.14 -2.49 2.20
C ASP A 62 19.01 -2.68 3.24
N GLU A 63 18.76 -1.64 4.04
CA GLU A 63 17.72 -1.64 5.08
C GLU A 63 16.61 -0.64 4.80
N PHE A 64 15.41 -0.95 5.29
CA PHE A 64 14.26 -0.07 5.16
C PHE A 64 14.51 1.23 5.98
N PRO A 65 14.27 2.43 5.42
CA PRO A 65 14.59 3.71 6.08
C PRO A 65 13.95 3.94 7.46
N SER A 66 12.92 3.18 7.80
CA SER A 66 12.19 3.22 9.07
C SER A 66 12.22 1.84 9.77
N SER A 67 13.31 1.08 9.61
CA SER A 67 13.49 -0.23 10.24
C SER A 67 13.51 -0.15 11.77
N GLU A 68 14.07 0.93 12.30
CA GLU A 68 14.21 1.19 13.75
C GLU A 68 12.95 1.80 14.39
N ASP A 69 11.96 2.19 13.58
CA ASP A 69 10.75 2.84 14.09
C ASP A 69 9.81 1.81 14.76
N GLU A 70 9.46 2.06 16.03
CA GLU A 70 8.41 1.31 16.70
C GLU A 70 7.02 1.90 16.41
N TYR A 71 6.18 1.13 15.71
CA TYR A 71 4.79 1.50 15.46
C TYR A 71 3.86 0.90 16.52
N SER A 72 2.90 1.72 16.96
CA SER A 72 1.84 1.27 17.88
C SER A 72 1.10 0.06 17.32
N LYS A 73 1.06 -1.02 18.11
CA LYS A 73 0.37 -2.26 17.75
C LYS A 73 -1.10 -2.23 18.14
N THR A 74 -1.94 -2.83 17.31
CA THR A 74 -3.36 -3.06 17.58
C THR A 74 -3.58 -4.47 18.16
N ASN A 75 -4.69 -4.67 18.87
CA ASN A 75 -5.10 -5.99 19.37
C ASN A 75 -6.05 -6.71 18.40
N MET A 76 -6.03 -6.29 17.14
CA MET A 76 -6.86 -6.85 16.08
C MET A 76 -6.55 -8.33 15.88
N LYS A 77 -7.60 -9.15 15.86
CA LYS A 77 -7.57 -10.59 15.61
C LYS A 77 -8.49 -10.91 14.44
N PHE A 78 -8.00 -11.69 13.50
CA PHE A 78 -8.81 -12.21 12.41
C PHE A 78 -9.58 -13.45 12.89
N ASN A 79 -10.91 -13.39 12.76
CA ASN A 79 -11.84 -14.45 13.13
C ASN A 79 -12.42 -15.18 11.90
N GLY A 80 -12.06 -14.73 10.69
CA GLY A 80 -12.48 -15.35 9.44
C GLY A 80 -11.63 -16.56 9.04
N LYS A 81 -11.95 -17.11 7.86
CA LYS A 81 -11.14 -18.14 7.20
C LYS A 81 -10.86 -17.72 5.76
N LEU A 82 -9.61 -17.81 5.34
CA LEU A 82 -9.25 -17.68 3.94
C LEU A 82 -9.58 -18.99 3.22
N PHE A 83 -10.19 -18.88 2.04
CA PHE A 83 -10.48 -20.06 1.24
C PHE A 83 -9.21 -20.63 0.60
N THR A 84 -9.15 -21.96 0.57
CA THR A 84 -8.27 -22.72 -0.30
C THR A 84 -9.06 -23.16 -1.53
N LYS A 85 -8.37 -23.75 -2.52
CA LYS A 85 -9.04 -24.33 -3.71
C LYS A 85 -10.12 -25.36 -3.34
N ASP A 86 -9.93 -26.06 -2.23
CA ASP A 86 -10.80 -27.17 -1.79
C ASP A 86 -11.91 -26.71 -0.85
N THR A 87 -11.69 -25.66 -0.07
CA THR A 87 -12.67 -25.16 0.92
C THR A 87 -13.57 -24.05 0.38
N ASP A 88 -13.45 -23.70 -0.91
CA ASP A 88 -14.25 -22.64 -1.52
C ASP A 88 -15.70 -23.10 -1.76
N PRO A 89 -16.69 -22.58 -1.01
CA PRO A 89 -18.09 -23.01 -1.14
C PRO A 89 -18.71 -22.65 -2.49
N SER A 90 -18.11 -21.71 -3.23
CA SER A 90 -18.59 -21.29 -4.55
C SER A 90 -18.07 -22.15 -5.70
N GLY A 91 -17.16 -23.10 -5.42
CA GLY A 91 -16.52 -23.93 -6.44
C GLY A 91 -15.57 -23.15 -7.37
N ARG A 92 -15.32 -21.87 -7.11
CA ARG A 92 -14.43 -20.99 -7.91
C ARG A 92 -12.94 -21.28 -7.69
N LYS A 93 -12.61 -22.22 -6.80
CA LYS A 93 -11.26 -22.66 -6.47
C LYS A 93 -10.34 -21.50 -6.09
N ARG A 94 -10.83 -20.55 -5.28
CA ARG A 94 -10.04 -19.40 -4.81
C ARG A 94 -8.97 -19.86 -3.83
N ASP A 95 -7.71 -19.63 -4.17
CA ASP A 95 -6.53 -19.88 -3.33
C ASP A 95 -6.11 -18.62 -2.55
N GLN A 96 -7.03 -18.13 -1.72
CA GLN A 96 -6.83 -16.95 -0.90
C GLN A 96 -5.64 -17.12 0.05
N ASP A 97 -5.40 -18.31 0.59
CA ASP A 97 -4.28 -18.55 1.50
C ASP A 97 -2.91 -18.40 0.81
N VAL A 98 -2.79 -18.81 -0.46
CA VAL A 98 -1.57 -18.65 -1.26
C VAL A 98 -1.30 -17.18 -1.52
N VAL A 99 -2.31 -16.44 -1.99
CA VAL A 99 -2.19 -14.99 -2.25
C VAL A 99 -1.80 -14.24 -0.97
N PHE A 100 -2.40 -14.62 0.17
CA PHE A 100 -2.05 -14.03 1.45
C PHE A 100 -0.59 -14.28 1.85
N LYS A 101 -0.11 -15.53 1.74
CA LYS A 101 1.28 -15.89 2.06
C LYS A 101 2.27 -15.13 1.19
N GLU A 102 2.01 -15.01 -0.11
CA GLU A 102 2.85 -14.25 -1.03
C GLU A 102 2.84 -12.76 -0.70
N ALA A 103 1.67 -12.19 -0.41
CA ALA A 103 1.54 -10.79 -0.01
C ALA A 103 2.30 -10.50 1.29
N VAL A 104 2.21 -11.37 2.30
CA VAL A 104 2.99 -11.26 3.54
C VAL A 104 4.49 -11.30 3.27
N SER A 105 4.94 -12.23 2.43
CA SER A 105 6.36 -12.33 2.05
C SER A 105 6.86 -11.02 1.41
N LYS A 106 6.13 -10.53 0.39
CA LYS A 106 6.46 -9.28 -0.30
C LYS A 106 6.39 -8.06 0.62
N LEU A 107 5.42 -7.99 1.54
CA LEU A 107 5.32 -6.89 2.49
C LEU A 107 6.46 -6.89 3.51
N LYS A 108 6.93 -8.06 3.96
CA LYS A 108 8.11 -8.17 4.83
C LYS A 108 9.40 -7.79 4.13
N GLU A 109 9.53 -8.12 2.85
CA GLU A 109 10.76 -7.86 2.08
C GLU A 109 10.79 -6.44 1.49
N LYS A 110 9.69 -5.98 0.90
CA LYS A 110 9.63 -4.75 0.10
C LYS A 110 8.86 -3.62 0.76
N HIS A 111 8.21 -3.86 1.91
CA HIS A 111 7.32 -2.92 2.60
C HIS A 111 6.15 -2.41 1.73
N SER A 112 5.87 -3.09 0.61
CA SER A 112 4.79 -2.77 -0.31
C SER A 112 4.42 -4.00 -1.13
N CYS A 113 3.16 -4.08 -1.59
CA CYS A 113 2.68 -5.17 -2.42
C CYS A 113 1.51 -4.67 -3.29
N PHE A 114 1.40 -5.20 -4.50
CA PHE A 114 0.26 -4.97 -5.39
C PHE A 114 -0.46 -6.30 -5.64
N ILE A 115 -1.72 -6.39 -5.19
CA ILE A 115 -2.54 -7.61 -5.34
C ILE A 115 -3.54 -7.40 -6.48
N ALA A 116 -3.27 -8.01 -7.63
CA ALA A 116 -4.11 -7.96 -8.82
C ALA A 116 -5.03 -9.18 -8.92
N ALA A 117 -6.05 -9.26 -8.07
CA ALA A 117 -7.02 -10.35 -8.08
C ALA A 117 -8.36 -9.94 -8.71
N VAL A 118 -9.05 -10.89 -9.36
CA VAL A 118 -10.37 -10.67 -9.98
C VAL A 118 -11.43 -10.21 -8.97
N THR A 119 -12.51 -9.60 -9.46
CA THR A 119 -13.67 -9.28 -8.62
C THR A 119 -14.28 -10.57 -8.06
N GLY A 120 -14.79 -10.52 -6.82
CA GLY A 120 -15.29 -11.73 -6.13
C GLY A 120 -14.22 -12.70 -5.62
N PHE A 121 -12.92 -12.47 -5.89
CA PHE A 121 -11.83 -13.28 -5.33
C PHE A 121 -11.70 -13.14 -3.81
N GLY A 122 -12.19 -12.02 -3.24
CA GLY A 122 -12.10 -11.75 -1.79
C GLY A 122 -11.01 -10.75 -1.40
N LYS A 123 -10.74 -9.74 -2.25
CA LYS A 123 -9.76 -8.67 -1.98
C LYS A 123 -9.99 -7.98 -0.63
N THR A 124 -11.25 -7.78 -0.24
CA THR A 124 -11.61 -7.16 1.03
C THR A 124 -11.16 -8.03 2.22
N VAL A 125 -11.54 -9.31 2.23
CA VAL A 125 -11.13 -10.28 3.27
C VAL A 125 -9.59 -10.41 3.32
N GLN A 126 -8.91 -10.39 2.17
CA GLN A 126 -7.45 -10.37 2.10
C GLN A 126 -6.86 -9.14 2.83
N GLY A 127 -7.37 -7.95 2.54
CA GLY A 127 -6.95 -6.72 3.22
C GLY A 127 -7.19 -6.77 4.72
N THR A 128 -8.36 -7.26 5.15
CA THR A 128 -8.70 -7.44 6.57
C THR A 128 -7.77 -8.43 7.28
N CYS A 129 -7.44 -9.55 6.61
CA CYS A 129 -6.53 -10.55 7.13
C CYS A 129 -5.10 -10.00 7.24
N LEU A 130 -4.62 -9.26 6.23
CA LEU A 130 -3.31 -8.58 6.25
C LEU A 130 -3.23 -7.55 7.38
N ALA A 131 -4.25 -6.70 7.53
CA ALA A 131 -4.31 -5.72 8.61
C ALA A 131 -4.20 -6.40 9.98
N SER A 132 -4.98 -7.47 10.19
CA SER A 132 -4.95 -8.28 11.41
C SER A 132 -3.62 -8.98 11.64
N TYR A 133 -2.93 -9.41 10.58
CA TYR A 133 -1.63 -10.08 10.66
C TYR A 133 -0.53 -9.13 11.14
N PHE A 134 -0.44 -7.94 10.55
CA PHE A 134 0.60 -6.96 10.92
C PHE A 134 0.30 -6.23 12.23
N LYS A 135 -0.97 -6.21 12.65
CA LYS A 135 -1.44 -5.56 13.88
C LYS A 135 -1.03 -4.09 13.95
N LEU A 136 -1.19 -3.39 12.84
CA LEU A 136 -0.90 -1.97 12.72
C LEU A 136 -2.19 -1.21 12.44
N LYS A 137 -2.19 0.08 12.80
CA LYS A 137 -3.28 0.96 12.41
C LYS A 137 -3.40 1.03 10.89
N THR A 138 -4.58 0.72 10.35
CA THR A 138 -4.75 0.55 8.91
C THR A 138 -5.64 1.63 8.29
N ALA A 139 -5.09 2.43 7.39
CA ALA A 139 -5.86 3.39 6.60
C ALA A 139 -6.31 2.77 5.27
N ILE A 140 -7.62 2.78 5.01
CA ILE A 140 -8.22 2.24 3.78
C ILE A 140 -8.80 3.39 2.96
N LEU A 141 -8.28 3.58 1.75
CA LEU A 141 -8.73 4.60 0.83
C LEU A 141 -9.69 4.01 -0.19
N CYS A 142 -10.88 4.58 -0.30
CA CYS A 142 -11.93 4.12 -1.21
C CYS A 142 -12.50 5.30 -2.00
N HIS A 143 -12.91 5.03 -3.24
CA HIS A 143 -13.45 6.06 -4.15
C HIS A 143 -14.91 6.43 -3.86
N SER A 144 -15.66 5.62 -3.11
CA SER A 144 -17.08 5.86 -2.81
C SER A 144 -17.42 5.50 -1.37
N ASP A 145 -18.45 6.14 -0.83
CA ASP A 145 -18.92 5.89 0.54
C ASP A 145 -19.56 4.52 0.71
N ILE A 146 -20.19 3.98 -0.34
CA ILE A 146 -20.74 2.61 -0.36
C ILE A 146 -19.63 1.60 -0.08
N ILE A 147 -18.48 1.75 -0.74
CA ILE A 147 -17.35 0.83 -0.55
C ILE A 147 -16.71 1.02 0.83
N LYS A 148 -16.64 2.25 1.36
CA LYS A 148 -16.19 2.48 2.75
C LYS A 148 -17.04 1.72 3.75
N GLN A 149 -18.36 1.72 3.54
CA GLN A 149 -19.31 1.01 4.39
C GLN A 149 -19.14 -0.51 4.28
N GLN A 150 -18.93 -1.06 3.07
CA GLN A 150 -18.61 -2.47 2.87
C GLN A 150 -17.31 -2.90 3.58
N TRP A 151 -16.26 -2.08 3.50
CA TRP A 151 -15.01 -2.35 4.23
C TRP A 151 -15.22 -2.35 5.74
N LYS A 152 -15.99 -1.38 6.26
CA LYS A 152 -16.32 -1.32 7.68
C LYS A 152 -17.04 -2.59 8.13
N GLU A 153 -18.09 -3.00 7.43
CA GLU A 153 -18.86 -4.21 7.74
C GLU A 153 -17.99 -5.47 7.69
N GLU A 154 -17.08 -5.57 6.73
CA GLU A 154 -16.16 -6.70 6.61
C GLU A 154 -15.13 -6.76 7.74
N PHE A 155 -14.58 -5.63 8.17
CA PHE A 155 -13.72 -5.57 9.36
C PHE A 155 -14.49 -5.93 10.63
N GLU A 156 -15.68 -5.36 10.84
CA GLU A 156 -16.53 -5.68 12.00
C GLU A 156 -16.99 -7.14 12.02
N ARG A 157 -17.16 -7.76 10.84
CA ARG A 157 -17.53 -9.17 10.69
C ARG A 157 -16.37 -10.12 10.96
N PHE A 158 -15.20 -9.84 10.39
CA PHE A 158 -14.07 -10.78 10.39
C PHE A 158 -12.99 -10.45 11.41
N THR A 159 -13.16 -9.38 12.20
CA THR A 159 -12.21 -8.99 13.24
C THR A 159 -12.93 -8.43 14.46
N ASN A 160 -12.16 -8.13 15.51
CA ASN A 160 -12.58 -7.34 16.66
C ASN A 160 -12.14 -5.86 16.55
N ALA A 161 -11.77 -5.37 15.36
CA ALA A 161 -11.25 -4.03 15.17
C ALA A 161 -12.33 -2.96 15.41
N LYS A 162 -11.92 -1.83 16.01
CA LYS A 162 -12.73 -0.62 16.07
C LYS A 162 -12.50 0.21 14.81
N VAL A 163 -13.51 0.25 13.93
CA VAL A 163 -13.40 0.94 12.64
C VAL A 163 -14.01 2.34 12.70
N GLN A 164 -13.28 3.34 12.20
CA GLN A 164 -13.78 4.69 12.01
C GLN A 164 -13.86 5.04 10.51
N ILE A 165 -15.02 5.51 10.05
CA ILE A 165 -15.13 6.20 8.76
C ILE A 165 -14.73 7.66 8.95
N VAL A 166 -13.57 8.05 8.42
CA VAL A 166 -13.07 9.41 8.51
C VAL A 166 -13.87 10.34 7.59
N ARG A 167 -14.35 11.45 8.15
CA ARG A 167 -15.07 12.53 7.44
C ARG A 167 -14.48 13.87 7.87
N GLY A 168 -14.34 14.81 6.95
CA GLY A 168 -13.43 15.98 7.10
C GLY A 168 -13.56 16.82 8.38
N LYS A 169 -14.73 16.92 9.02
CA LYS A 169 -14.90 17.72 10.26
C LYS A 169 -14.79 16.91 11.55
N LYS A 170 -14.75 15.58 11.49
CA LYS A 170 -14.70 14.74 12.70
C LYS A 170 -13.24 14.39 13.02
N PRO A 171 -12.78 14.57 14.27
CA PRO A 171 -11.44 14.17 14.65
C PRO A 171 -11.25 12.66 14.50
N LEU A 172 -10.01 12.23 14.30
CA LEU A 172 -9.64 10.81 14.32
C LEU A 172 -9.85 10.24 15.73
N ASP A 173 -10.50 9.10 15.81
CA ASP A 173 -10.69 8.37 17.06
C ASP A 173 -9.36 7.68 17.40
N PRO A 174 -8.68 8.05 18.50
CA PRO A 174 -7.40 7.47 18.86
C PRO A 174 -7.51 5.97 19.19
N LYS A 175 -8.72 5.48 19.49
CA LYS A 175 -9.00 4.06 19.75
C LYS A 175 -9.35 3.27 18.49
N ALA A 176 -9.45 3.90 17.32
CA ALA A 176 -9.63 3.17 16.09
C ALA A 176 -8.36 2.41 15.71
N ASP A 177 -8.56 1.20 15.20
CA ASP A 177 -7.55 0.28 14.67
C ASP A 177 -7.33 0.47 13.16
#